data_AF-A0A952ZLB0-F1
#
_entry.id   AF-A0A952ZLB0-F1
#
_cell.length_a   1.000
_cell.length_b   1.000
_cell.length_c   1.000
_cell.angle_alpha   90.00
_cell.angle_beta   90.00
_cell.angle_gamma   90.00
#
_symmetry.space_group_name_H-M   'P 1'
#
loop_
_entity.id
_entity.type
_entity.pdbx_description
1 polymer ?
#
loop_
_entity_poly.entity_id
_entity_poly.type
_entity_poly.pdbx_seq_one_letter_code
_entity_poly.pdbx_strand_id
1 'polypeptide(L)'
;MSRVSDTRLRTREAAARLVAAGRRPHDLTVDLIYAEIKQGSRTTINDELKLWKDEQAKADALTAALPPVVANAMLNIWAVAVEHGEKVFDQGREELETQLVQATTHIESLQSEKSYLTQQIEGLQAELVQGQSELGALRELHSSERAAKEAAVFRANTLEQQIETVKTDAAQAISILKAEQRQRVEELQATIATQERSFRQEIDKATERLEGVQKHVMLQVTEAREAQKRAEAQLSKASQKNEQLLAEAQQIRQQIASLTQTSERAQTDLAQAHGEMNRLQSEREALVQQVAAATGKLGALGEQVESLERRAVGAETRLEEALKRPAAAKKKAEKPLQQDLISS
;
A
#
# COMPACT_ATOMS: atom_id res chain seq x y z
N MET A 1 -121.21 -61.31 21.67
CA MET A 1 -122.32 -62.25 21.97
C MET A 1 -123.63 -61.61 21.54
N SER A 2 -124.28 -62.08 20.47
CA SER A 2 -125.64 -61.66 20.08
C SER A 2 -126.38 -62.79 19.36
N ARG A 3 -126.37 -64.00 19.95
CA ARG A 3 -127.03 -65.19 19.38
C ARG A 3 -128.55 -65.22 19.58
N VAL A 4 -129.09 -64.36 20.45
CA VAL A 4 -130.52 -64.29 20.79
C VAL A 4 -131.31 -63.43 19.78
N SER A 5 -130.66 -62.43 19.16
CA SER A 5 -131.28 -61.53 18.18
C SER A 5 -131.38 -62.14 16.77
N ASP A 6 -130.43 -62.99 16.40
CA ASP A 6 -130.37 -63.61 15.06
C ASP A 6 -131.53 -64.57 14.80
N THR A 7 -131.96 -65.35 15.82
CA THR A 7 -133.08 -66.29 15.66
C THR A 7 -134.41 -65.58 15.44
N ARG A 8 -134.66 -64.48 16.17
CA ARG A 8 -135.89 -63.68 16.03
C ARG A 8 -135.91 -62.96 14.68
N LEU A 9 -134.81 -62.32 14.31
CA LEU A 9 -134.67 -61.64 13.01
C LEU A 9 -134.86 -62.62 11.85
N ARG A 10 -134.17 -63.76 11.88
CA ARG A 10 -134.33 -64.82 10.86
C ARG A 10 -135.72 -65.43 10.83
N THR A 11 -136.38 -65.58 11.98
CA THR A 11 -137.78 -66.05 12.05
C THR A 11 -138.69 -65.09 11.29
N ARG A 12 -138.53 -63.77 11.49
CA ARG A 12 -139.28 -62.75 10.74
C ARG A 12 -138.93 -62.75 9.26
N GLU A 13 -137.65 -62.83 8.89
CA GLU A 13 -137.22 -62.88 7.49
C GLU A 13 -137.73 -64.12 6.77
N ALA A 14 -137.70 -65.29 7.42
CA ALA A 14 -138.22 -66.54 6.89
C ALA A 14 -139.74 -66.49 6.73
N ALA A 15 -140.46 -65.98 7.73
CA ALA A 15 -141.91 -65.78 7.64
C ALA A 15 -142.28 -64.84 6.49
N ALA A 16 -141.57 -63.70 6.36
CA ALA A 16 -141.77 -62.75 5.26
C ALA A 16 -141.46 -63.37 3.90
N ARG A 17 -140.35 -64.12 3.76
CA ARG A 17 -140.01 -64.83 2.52
C ARG A 17 -141.06 -65.87 2.13
N LEU A 18 -141.57 -66.65 3.09
CA LEU A 18 -142.59 -67.65 2.80
C LEU A 18 -143.92 -67.02 2.37
N VAL A 19 -144.30 -65.88 2.97
CA VAL A 19 -145.48 -65.13 2.51
C VAL A 19 -145.27 -64.49 1.15
N ALA A 20 -144.09 -63.92 0.87
CA ALA A 20 -143.73 -63.41 -0.44
C ALA A 20 -143.74 -64.50 -1.52
N ALA A 21 -143.41 -65.74 -1.16
CA ALA A 21 -143.51 -66.92 -2.02
C ALA A 21 -144.97 -67.43 -2.22
N GLY A 22 -145.97 -66.73 -1.68
CA GLY A 22 -147.40 -66.99 -1.91
C GLY A 22 -148.12 -67.78 -0.81
N ARG A 23 -147.48 -68.08 0.33
CA ARG A 23 -148.16 -68.68 1.49
C ARG A 23 -149.01 -67.64 2.23
N ARG A 24 -150.16 -68.03 2.79
CA ARG A 24 -150.94 -67.13 3.65
C ARG A 24 -150.35 -67.08 5.07
N PRO A 25 -150.41 -65.94 5.78
CA PRO A 25 -149.86 -65.83 7.14
C PRO A 25 -150.40 -66.87 8.14
N HIS A 26 -151.64 -67.32 7.99
CA HIS A 26 -152.22 -68.36 8.85
C HIS A 26 -151.64 -69.76 8.60
N ASP A 27 -151.15 -70.03 7.39
CA ASP A 27 -150.59 -71.33 6.99
C ASP A 27 -149.16 -71.56 7.49
N LEU A 28 -148.50 -70.51 8.00
CA LEU A 28 -147.15 -70.62 8.56
C LEU A 28 -147.18 -71.33 9.91
N THR A 29 -146.60 -72.52 10.00
CA THR A 29 -146.43 -73.26 11.26
C THR A 29 -145.00 -73.14 11.78
N VAL A 30 -144.81 -73.43 13.07
CA VAL A 30 -143.50 -73.44 13.72
C VAL A 30 -142.54 -74.40 13.01
N ASP A 31 -143.02 -75.56 12.56
CA ASP A 31 -142.17 -76.54 11.86
C ASP A 31 -141.78 -76.10 10.45
N LEU A 32 -142.65 -75.34 9.76
CA LEU A 32 -142.33 -74.72 8.47
C LEU A 32 -141.21 -73.68 8.61
N ILE A 33 -141.29 -72.82 9.63
CA ILE A 33 -140.24 -71.84 9.91
C ILE A 33 -138.96 -72.55 10.38
N TYR A 34 -139.08 -73.54 11.25
CA TYR A 34 -137.94 -74.32 11.71
C TYR A 34 -137.26 -75.08 10.57
N ALA A 35 -138.00 -75.55 9.57
CA ALA A 35 -137.42 -76.16 8.37
C ALA A 35 -136.59 -75.18 7.54
N GLU A 36 -136.99 -73.90 7.53
CA GLU A 36 -136.32 -72.83 6.76
C GLU A 36 -135.06 -72.33 7.47
N ILE A 37 -135.13 -72.03 8.77
CA ILE A 37 -134.00 -71.45 9.52
C ILE A 37 -133.11 -72.49 10.21
N LYS A 38 -133.63 -73.71 10.43
CA LYS A 38 -132.97 -74.88 11.08
C LYS A 38 -132.23 -74.54 12.38
N GLN A 39 -132.68 -73.50 13.09
CA GLN A 39 -131.99 -72.89 14.22
C GLN A 39 -133.03 -72.30 15.18
N GLY A 40 -132.73 -72.31 16.49
CA GLY A 40 -133.61 -71.74 17.52
C GLY A 40 -134.51 -72.75 18.22
N SER A 41 -135.08 -72.35 19.35
CA SER A 41 -136.11 -73.14 20.05
C SER A 41 -137.45 -72.99 19.35
N ARG A 42 -138.21 -74.08 19.23
CA ARG A 42 -139.60 -74.06 18.72
C ARG A 42 -140.49 -73.08 19.50
N THR A 43 -140.25 -72.88 20.81
CA THR A 43 -141.00 -71.88 21.60
C THR A 43 -140.67 -70.45 21.19
N THR A 44 -139.40 -70.12 21.01
CA THR A 44 -138.98 -68.79 20.55
C THR A 44 -139.49 -68.49 19.14
N ILE A 45 -139.48 -69.49 18.26
CA ILE A 45 -140.05 -69.36 16.91
C ILE A 45 -141.57 -69.15 17.00
N ASN A 46 -142.27 -69.90 17.87
CA ASN A 46 -143.71 -69.75 18.03
C ASN A 46 -144.10 -68.36 18.55
N ASP A 47 -143.41 -67.87 19.58
CA ASP A 47 -143.69 -66.55 20.17
C ASP A 47 -143.41 -65.43 19.16
N GLU A 48 -142.27 -65.49 18.45
CA GLU A 48 -141.91 -64.49 17.45
C GLU A 48 -142.81 -64.57 16.21
N LEU A 49 -143.19 -65.78 15.78
CA LEU A 49 -144.13 -65.98 14.68
C LEU A 49 -145.52 -65.47 15.06
N LYS A 50 -145.95 -65.63 16.31
CA LYS A 50 -147.21 -65.06 16.81
C LYS A 50 -147.16 -63.54 16.79
N LEU A 51 -146.09 -62.93 17.30
CA LEU A 51 -145.88 -61.48 17.23
C LEU A 51 -145.85 -60.96 15.79
N TRP A 52 -145.11 -61.64 14.91
CA TRP A 52 -145.04 -61.30 13.49
C TRP A 52 -146.42 -61.44 12.81
N LYS A 53 -147.19 -62.48 13.11
CA LYS A 53 -148.57 -62.64 12.60
C LYS A 53 -149.50 -61.55 13.14
N ASP A 54 -149.37 -61.17 14.42
CA ASP A 54 -150.16 -60.08 15.02
C ASP A 54 -149.78 -58.71 14.41
N GLU A 55 -148.49 -58.47 14.16
CA GLU A 55 -148.00 -57.30 13.42
C GLU A 55 -148.50 -57.29 11.97
N GLN A 56 -148.47 -58.45 11.29
CA GLN A 56 -148.99 -58.60 9.93
C GLN A 56 -150.50 -58.40 9.89
N ALA A 57 -151.25 -58.94 10.85
CA ALA A 57 -152.69 -58.74 10.94
C ALA A 57 -153.03 -57.26 11.20
N LYS A 58 -152.25 -56.56 12.02
CA LYS A 58 -152.38 -55.11 12.22
C LYS A 58 -152.04 -54.33 10.96
N ALA A 59 -150.98 -54.72 10.23
CA ALA A 59 -150.60 -54.10 8.98
C ALA A 59 -151.64 -54.33 7.87
N ASP A 60 -152.16 -55.55 7.75
CA ASP A 60 -153.24 -55.92 6.83
C ASP A 60 -154.53 -55.15 7.19
N ALA A 61 -154.86 -55.01 8.48
CA ALA A 61 -156.01 -54.22 8.93
C ALA A 61 -155.83 -52.71 8.66
N LEU A 62 -154.62 -52.16 8.84
CA LEU A 62 -154.32 -50.78 8.48
C LEU A 62 -154.43 -50.56 6.96
N THR A 63 -153.89 -51.50 6.19
CA THR A 63 -153.94 -51.49 4.72
C THR A 63 -155.37 -51.63 4.20
N ALA A 64 -156.20 -52.42 4.86
CA ALA A 64 -157.63 -52.55 4.55
C ALA A 64 -158.46 -51.34 4.99
N ALA A 65 -158.08 -50.65 6.09
CA ALA A 65 -158.76 -49.47 6.59
C ALA A 65 -158.40 -48.19 5.81
N LEU A 66 -157.22 -48.16 5.19
CA LEU A 66 -156.80 -47.08 4.30
C LEU A 66 -157.43 -47.30 2.91
N PRO A 67 -158.20 -46.33 2.39
CA PRO A 67 -158.60 -46.36 0.99
C PRO A 67 -157.35 -46.51 0.11
N PRO A 68 -157.36 -47.37 -0.92
CA PRO A 68 -156.19 -47.61 -1.79
C PRO A 68 -155.59 -46.32 -2.37
N VAL A 69 -156.43 -45.30 -2.58
CA VAL A 69 -156.04 -43.97 -3.04
C VAL A 69 -155.15 -43.24 -2.02
N VAL A 70 -155.45 -43.35 -0.72
CA VAL A 70 -154.68 -42.71 0.36
C VAL A 70 -153.36 -43.45 0.58
N ALA A 71 -153.37 -44.79 0.57
CA ALA A 71 -152.15 -45.59 0.68
C ALA A 71 -151.18 -45.30 -0.49
N ASN A 72 -151.69 -45.26 -1.72
CA ASN A 72 -150.88 -44.85 -2.88
C ASN A 72 -150.39 -43.41 -2.76
N ALA A 73 -151.20 -42.47 -2.26
CA ALA A 73 -150.75 -41.09 -2.05
C ALA A 73 -149.62 -41.01 -1.02
N MET A 74 -149.68 -41.75 0.09
CA MET A 74 -148.63 -41.78 1.10
C MET A 74 -147.33 -42.41 0.57
N LEU A 75 -147.43 -43.52 -0.17
CA LEU A 75 -146.26 -44.15 -0.81
C LEU A 75 -145.63 -43.22 -1.86
N ASN A 76 -146.44 -42.52 -2.65
CA ASN A 76 -145.95 -41.55 -3.62
C ASN A 76 -145.27 -40.35 -2.94
N ILE A 77 -145.86 -39.81 -1.86
CA ILE A 77 -145.24 -38.72 -1.08
C ILE A 77 -143.91 -39.18 -0.48
N TRP A 78 -143.85 -40.39 0.08
CA TRP A 78 -142.62 -40.94 0.64
C TRP A 78 -141.56 -41.18 -0.45
N ALA A 79 -141.94 -41.73 -1.60
CA ALA A 79 -141.03 -41.90 -2.74
C ALA A 79 -140.46 -40.55 -3.22
N VAL A 80 -141.31 -39.52 -3.36
CA VAL A 80 -140.85 -38.16 -3.70
C VAL A 80 -139.94 -37.58 -2.63
N ALA A 81 -140.22 -37.81 -1.34
CA ALA A 81 -139.38 -37.35 -0.24
C ALA A 81 -138.02 -38.05 -0.20
N VAL A 82 -137.96 -39.35 -0.50
CA VAL A 82 -136.72 -40.11 -0.61
C VAL A 82 -135.92 -39.63 -1.82
N GLU A 83 -136.54 -39.51 -3.01
CA GLU A 83 -135.87 -38.98 -4.19
C GLU A 83 -135.34 -37.56 -3.96
N HIS A 84 -136.09 -36.71 -3.25
CA HIS A 84 -135.64 -35.37 -2.90
C HIS A 84 -134.47 -35.41 -1.90
N GLY A 85 -134.55 -36.27 -0.88
CA GLY A 85 -133.47 -36.46 0.09
C GLY A 85 -132.18 -36.99 -0.55
N GLU A 86 -132.28 -37.95 -1.46
CA GLU A 86 -131.15 -38.47 -2.25
C GLU A 86 -130.53 -37.36 -3.10
N LYS A 87 -131.35 -36.57 -3.81
CA LYS A 87 -130.86 -35.42 -4.60
C LYS A 87 -130.12 -34.40 -3.74
N VAL A 88 -130.66 -34.03 -2.57
CA VAL A 88 -130.01 -33.06 -1.66
C VAL A 88 -128.73 -33.66 -1.08
N PHE A 89 -128.73 -34.94 -0.74
CA PHE A 89 -127.54 -35.63 -0.24
C PHE A 89 -126.45 -35.70 -1.31
N ASP A 90 -126.79 -36.05 -2.54
CA ASP A 90 -125.85 -36.10 -3.67
C ASP A 90 -125.29 -34.71 -4.00
N GLN A 91 -126.12 -33.67 -3.98
CA GLN A 91 -125.68 -32.28 -4.12
C GLN A 91 -124.68 -31.90 -3.02
N GLY A 92 -125.00 -32.19 -1.75
CA GLY A 92 -124.08 -31.93 -0.64
C GLY A 92 -122.79 -32.73 -0.73
N ARG A 93 -122.85 -33.97 -1.22
CA ARG A 93 -121.67 -34.82 -1.47
C ARG A 93 -120.79 -34.23 -2.56
N GLU A 94 -121.36 -33.82 -3.69
CA GLU A 94 -120.63 -33.20 -4.81
C GLU A 94 -120.01 -31.85 -4.42
N GLU A 95 -120.73 -31.03 -3.64
CA GLU A 95 -120.21 -29.78 -3.08
C GLU A 95 -119.00 -30.03 -2.17
N LEU A 96 -119.10 -31.01 -1.25
CA LEU A 96 -118.00 -31.38 -0.36
C LEU A 96 -116.81 -31.98 -1.12
N GLU A 97 -117.05 -32.82 -2.13
CA GLU A 97 -116.00 -33.36 -3.00
C GLU A 97 -115.29 -32.23 -3.77
N THR A 98 -116.04 -31.27 -4.29
CA THR A 98 -115.48 -30.10 -4.98
C THR A 98 -114.65 -29.24 -4.02
N GLN A 99 -115.16 -28.97 -2.81
CA GLN A 99 -114.43 -28.23 -1.78
C GLN A 99 -113.16 -28.97 -1.34
N LEU A 100 -113.22 -30.30 -1.21
CA LEU A 100 -112.06 -31.12 -0.87
C LEU A 100 -111.00 -31.04 -1.96
N VAL A 101 -111.37 -31.16 -3.23
CA VAL A 101 -110.44 -31.02 -4.37
C VAL A 101 -109.84 -29.61 -4.43
N GLN A 102 -110.63 -28.57 -4.19
CA GLN A 102 -110.13 -27.19 -4.11
C GLN A 102 -109.15 -27.00 -2.94
N ALA A 103 -109.46 -27.56 -1.78
CA ALA A 103 -108.58 -27.49 -0.61
C ALA A 103 -107.28 -28.27 -0.84
N THR A 104 -107.32 -29.48 -1.42
CA THR A 104 -106.12 -30.27 -1.70
C THR A 104 -105.23 -29.61 -2.74
N THR A 105 -105.80 -29.10 -3.83
CA THR A 105 -105.04 -28.36 -4.85
C THR A 105 -104.41 -27.08 -4.28
N HIS A 106 -105.13 -26.36 -3.40
CA HIS A 106 -104.56 -25.21 -2.72
C HIS A 106 -103.40 -25.61 -1.78
N ILE A 107 -103.54 -26.68 -1.00
CA ILE A 107 -102.47 -27.20 -0.14
C ILE A 107 -101.25 -27.61 -0.97
N GLU A 108 -101.43 -28.31 -2.08
CA GLU A 108 -100.35 -28.70 -2.99
C GLU A 108 -99.62 -27.47 -3.56
N SER A 109 -100.35 -26.42 -3.95
CA SER A 109 -99.75 -25.17 -4.42
C SER A 109 -98.90 -24.51 -3.34
N LEU A 110 -99.40 -24.39 -2.10
CA LEU A 110 -98.66 -23.82 -0.98
C LEU A 110 -97.44 -24.69 -0.59
N GLN A 111 -97.55 -26.01 -0.70
CA GLN A 111 -96.42 -26.91 -0.46
C GLN A 111 -95.32 -26.72 -1.51
N SER A 112 -95.68 -26.52 -2.78
CA SER A 112 -94.72 -26.24 -3.85
C SER A 112 -94.05 -24.86 -3.70
N GLU A 113 -94.81 -23.84 -3.25
CA GLU A 113 -94.25 -22.52 -2.96
C GLU A 113 -93.31 -22.58 -1.75
N LYS A 114 -93.70 -23.30 -0.70
CA LYS A 114 -92.85 -23.50 0.48
C LYS A 114 -91.55 -24.22 0.13
N SER A 115 -91.60 -25.27 -0.71
CA SER A 115 -90.38 -26.00 -1.10
C SER A 115 -89.47 -25.11 -1.94
N TYR A 116 -90.02 -24.34 -2.88
CA TYR A 116 -89.27 -23.36 -3.67
C TYR A 116 -88.58 -22.31 -2.79
N LEU A 117 -89.32 -21.69 -1.86
CA LEU A 117 -88.76 -20.70 -0.94
C LEU A 117 -87.71 -21.30 -0.01
N THR A 118 -87.89 -22.55 0.44
CA THR A 118 -86.89 -23.25 1.27
C THR A 118 -85.60 -23.45 0.48
N GLN A 119 -85.68 -23.91 -0.76
CA GLN A 119 -84.52 -24.08 -1.64
C GLN A 119 -83.82 -22.74 -1.92
N GLN A 120 -84.58 -21.66 -2.10
CA GLN A 120 -84.01 -20.33 -2.30
C GLN A 120 -83.27 -19.83 -1.05
N ILE A 121 -83.83 -20.05 0.15
CA ILE A 121 -83.18 -19.71 1.41
C ILE A 121 -81.89 -20.51 1.60
N GLU A 122 -81.91 -21.81 1.33
CA GLU A 122 -80.72 -22.67 1.40
C GLU A 122 -79.63 -22.20 0.42
N GLY A 123 -80.00 -21.80 -0.80
CA GLY A 123 -79.08 -21.23 -1.79
C GLY A 123 -78.44 -19.92 -1.31
N LEU A 124 -79.25 -18.98 -0.82
CA LEU A 124 -78.75 -17.70 -0.29
C LEU A 124 -77.88 -17.89 0.96
N GLN A 125 -78.19 -18.88 1.81
CA GLN A 125 -77.36 -19.23 2.96
C GLN A 125 -76.00 -19.79 2.52
N ALA A 126 -75.96 -20.64 1.50
CA ALA A 126 -74.71 -21.15 0.94
C ALA A 126 -73.86 -20.03 0.33
N GLU A 127 -74.46 -19.12 -0.44
CA GLU A 127 -73.78 -17.94 -1.00
C GLU A 127 -73.23 -17.02 0.10
N LEU A 128 -73.99 -16.81 1.18
CA LEU A 128 -73.57 -15.99 2.31
C LEU A 128 -72.38 -16.62 3.06
N VAL A 129 -72.40 -17.94 3.29
CA VAL A 129 -71.27 -18.66 3.90
C VAL A 129 -70.04 -18.60 3.00
N GLN A 130 -70.20 -18.78 1.68
CA GLN A 130 -69.11 -18.66 0.72
C GLN A 130 -68.51 -17.25 0.75
N GLY A 131 -69.34 -16.20 0.65
CA GLY A 131 -68.88 -14.82 0.71
C GLY A 131 -68.18 -14.46 2.02
N GLN A 132 -68.65 -14.99 3.16
CA GLN A 132 -67.96 -14.84 4.44
C GLN A 132 -66.58 -15.49 4.46
N SER A 133 -66.45 -16.67 3.85
CA SER A 133 -65.16 -17.37 3.76
C SER A 133 -64.17 -16.62 2.86
N GLU A 134 -64.62 -16.11 1.71
CA GLU A 134 -63.80 -15.30 0.78
C GLU A 134 -63.37 -13.98 1.43
N LEU A 135 -64.28 -13.30 2.15
CA LEU A 135 -63.95 -12.10 2.92
C LEU A 135 -62.96 -12.39 4.05
N GLY A 136 -63.05 -13.56 4.69
CA GLY A 136 -62.08 -14.03 5.68
C GLY A 136 -60.69 -14.18 5.07
N ALA A 137 -60.59 -14.92 3.97
CA ALA A 137 -59.33 -15.15 3.26
C ALA A 137 -58.69 -13.84 2.76
N LEU A 138 -59.48 -12.91 2.23
CA LEU A 138 -58.98 -11.60 1.79
C LEU A 138 -58.47 -10.75 2.96
N ARG A 139 -59.14 -10.78 4.12
CA ARG A 139 -58.67 -10.08 5.32
C ARG A 139 -57.36 -10.66 5.84
N GLU A 140 -57.24 -11.98 5.85
CA GLU A 140 -56.00 -12.67 6.24
C GLU A 140 -54.85 -12.30 5.28
N LEU A 141 -55.08 -12.38 3.97
CA LEU A 141 -54.10 -12.00 2.96
C LEU A 141 -53.66 -10.54 3.13
N HIS A 142 -54.60 -9.60 3.24
CA HIS A 142 -54.29 -8.19 3.47
C HIS A 142 -53.51 -7.97 4.78
N SER A 143 -53.84 -8.68 5.85
CA SER A 143 -53.09 -8.59 7.11
C SER A 143 -51.64 -9.10 6.97
N SER A 144 -51.45 -10.18 6.21
CA SER A 144 -50.13 -10.76 5.94
C SER A 144 -49.27 -9.86 5.05
N GLU A 145 -49.86 -9.26 4.01
CA GLU A 145 -49.18 -8.29 3.14
C GLU A 145 -48.81 -7.03 3.92
N ARG A 146 -49.68 -6.56 4.81
CA ARG A 146 -49.39 -5.42 5.67
C ARG A 146 -48.21 -5.72 6.59
N ALA A 147 -48.20 -6.88 7.25
CA ALA A 147 -47.09 -7.31 8.10
C ALA A 147 -45.77 -7.44 7.30
N ALA A 148 -45.84 -8.00 6.08
CA ALA A 148 -44.68 -8.10 5.19
C ALA A 148 -44.15 -6.72 4.76
N LYS A 149 -45.04 -5.77 4.45
CA LYS A 149 -44.68 -4.39 4.13
C LYS A 149 -44.05 -3.67 5.32
N GLU A 150 -44.64 -3.80 6.51
CA GLU A 150 -44.10 -3.21 7.74
C GLU A 150 -42.69 -3.77 8.06
N ALA A 151 -42.49 -5.08 7.88
CA ALA A 151 -41.18 -5.72 8.02
C ALA A 151 -40.17 -5.23 6.97
N ALA A 152 -40.60 -5.05 5.71
CA ALA A 152 -39.76 -4.52 4.65
C ALA A 152 -39.34 -3.06 4.91
N VAL A 153 -40.27 -2.22 5.37
CA VAL A 153 -39.98 -0.83 5.77
C VAL A 153 -39.02 -0.79 6.95
N PHE A 154 -39.21 -1.64 7.96
CA PHE A 154 -38.28 -1.72 9.09
C PHE A 154 -36.86 -2.10 8.63
N ARG A 155 -36.73 -3.09 7.74
CA ARG A 155 -35.43 -3.48 7.16
C ARG A 155 -34.82 -2.35 6.34
N ALA A 156 -35.60 -1.64 5.54
CA ALA A 156 -35.13 -0.49 4.77
C ALA A 156 -34.59 0.62 5.68
N ASN A 157 -35.34 1.01 6.71
CA ASN A 157 -34.90 2.02 7.68
C ASN A 157 -33.62 1.60 8.43
N THR A 158 -33.50 0.31 8.77
CA THR A 158 -32.29 -0.23 9.41
C THR A 158 -31.09 -0.15 8.48
N LEU A 159 -31.25 -0.50 7.20
CA LEU A 159 -30.19 -0.40 6.20
C LEU A 159 -29.81 1.06 5.92
N GLU A 160 -30.78 1.98 5.89
CA GLU A 160 -30.51 3.42 5.76
C GLU A 160 -29.68 3.95 6.93
N GLN A 161 -30.02 3.57 8.16
CA GLN A 161 -29.24 3.92 9.34
C GLN A 161 -27.81 3.35 9.26
N GLN A 162 -27.65 2.09 8.85
CA GLN A 162 -26.33 1.46 8.68
C GLN A 162 -25.50 2.14 7.60
N ILE A 163 -26.11 2.51 6.47
CA ILE A 163 -25.43 3.25 5.41
C ILE A 163 -24.96 4.60 5.92
N GLU A 164 -25.78 5.31 6.69
CA GLU A 164 -25.40 6.63 7.20
C GLU A 164 -24.28 6.52 8.24
N THR A 165 -24.32 5.52 9.13
CA THR A 165 -23.20 5.26 10.06
C THR A 165 -21.90 4.92 9.32
N VAL A 166 -21.97 4.06 8.28
CA VAL A 166 -20.78 3.71 7.50
C VAL A 166 -20.23 4.91 6.73
N LYS A 167 -21.10 5.79 6.22
CA LYS A 167 -20.67 7.05 5.58
C LYS A 167 -19.98 7.98 6.58
N THR A 168 -20.52 8.14 7.79
CA THR A 168 -19.89 8.99 8.80
C THR A 168 -18.54 8.43 9.23
N ASP A 169 -18.44 7.12 9.44
CA ASP A 169 -17.19 6.46 9.83
C ASP A 169 -16.13 6.55 8.71
N ALA A 170 -16.54 6.33 7.46
CA ALA A 170 -15.66 6.48 6.30
C ALA A 170 -15.19 7.93 6.11
N ALA A 171 -16.07 8.91 6.30
CA ALA A 171 -15.71 10.32 6.22
C ALA A 171 -14.71 10.71 7.32
N GLN A 172 -14.88 10.21 8.54
CA GLN A 172 -13.94 10.39 9.64
C GLN A 172 -12.59 9.74 9.35
N ALA A 173 -12.57 8.48 8.89
CA ALA A 173 -11.35 7.78 8.52
C ALA A 173 -10.57 8.49 7.41
N ILE A 174 -11.26 8.99 6.38
CA ILE A 174 -10.64 9.80 5.30
C ILE A 174 -10.07 11.11 5.86
N SER A 175 -10.77 11.77 6.79
CA SER A 175 -10.27 13.00 7.42
C SER A 175 -9.00 12.74 8.23
N ILE A 176 -8.96 11.66 9.01
CA ILE A 176 -7.79 11.26 9.80
C ILE A 176 -6.61 10.95 8.89
N LEU A 177 -6.81 10.10 7.87
CA LEU A 177 -5.75 9.76 6.90
C LEU A 177 -5.22 11.01 6.17
N LYS A 178 -6.10 11.95 5.79
CA LYS A 178 -5.67 13.22 5.18
C LYS A 178 -4.85 14.07 6.14
N ALA A 179 -5.20 14.12 7.43
CA ALA A 179 -4.44 14.85 8.43
C ALA A 179 -3.06 14.21 8.66
N GLU A 180 -2.99 12.89 8.78
CA GLU A 180 -1.74 12.14 8.91
C GLU A 180 -0.83 12.32 7.68
N GLN A 181 -1.40 12.26 6.47
CA GLN A 181 -0.64 12.51 5.24
C GLN A 181 -0.11 13.94 5.17
N ARG A 182 -0.90 14.95 5.56
CA ARG A 182 -0.42 16.34 5.64
C ARG A 182 0.72 16.49 6.62
N GLN A 183 0.58 15.93 7.83
CA GLN A 183 1.64 15.94 8.83
C GLN A 183 2.90 15.26 8.29
N ARG A 184 2.77 14.11 7.62
CA ARG A 184 3.94 13.41 7.07
C ARG A 184 4.65 14.22 5.98
N VAL A 185 3.89 14.92 5.13
CA VAL A 185 4.46 15.82 4.12
C VAL A 185 5.19 16.99 4.78
N GLU A 186 4.61 17.60 5.82
CA GLU A 186 5.25 18.68 6.59
C GLU A 186 6.54 18.21 7.27
N GLU A 187 6.55 17.03 7.89
CA GLU A 187 7.74 16.41 8.48
C GLU A 187 8.86 16.17 7.45
N LEU A 188 8.50 15.64 6.28
CA LEU A 188 9.46 15.42 5.19
C LEU A 188 10.01 16.75 4.65
N GLN A 189 9.16 17.76 4.46
CA GLN A 189 9.59 19.09 4.05
C GLN A 189 10.52 19.74 5.08
N ALA A 190 10.23 19.61 6.38
CA ALA A 190 11.10 20.10 7.45
C ALA A 190 12.44 19.37 7.46
N THR A 191 12.44 18.05 7.23
CA THR A 191 13.67 17.25 7.13
C THR A 191 14.52 17.66 5.93
N ILE A 192 13.90 17.87 4.76
CA ILE A 192 14.61 18.36 3.57
C ILE A 192 15.16 19.75 3.81
N ALA A 193 14.38 20.67 4.39
CA ALA A 193 14.82 22.03 4.68
C ALA A 193 15.99 22.08 5.67
N THR A 194 16.01 21.18 6.66
CA THR A 194 17.14 21.07 7.60
C THR A 194 18.39 20.50 6.92
N GLN A 195 18.27 19.47 6.08
CA GLN A 195 19.36 18.92 5.29
C GLN A 195 19.93 19.94 4.28
N GLU A 196 19.07 20.67 3.56
CA GLU A 196 19.51 21.74 2.66
C GLU A 196 20.28 22.83 3.39
N ARG A 197 19.83 23.23 4.59
CA ARG A 197 20.56 24.19 5.43
C ARG A 197 21.92 23.65 5.86
N SER A 198 22.02 22.39 6.28
CA SER A 198 23.32 21.80 6.63
C SER A 198 24.26 21.72 5.44
N PHE A 199 23.77 21.30 4.26
CA PHE A 199 24.58 21.26 3.05
C PHE A 199 25.07 22.64 2.63
N ARG A 200 24.22 23.67 2.70
CA ARG A 200 24.63 25.06 2.44
C ARG A 200 25.74 25.51 3.41
N GLN A 201 25.60 25.22 4.70
CA GLN A 201 26.64 25.53 5.69
C GLN A 201 27.96 24.80 5.41
N GLU A 202 27.93 23.55 4.93
CA GLU A 202 29.14 22.83 4.55
C GLU A 202 29.80 23.42 3.30
N ILE A 203 29.00 23.82 2.31
CA ILE A 203 29.48 24.53 1.11
C ILE A 203 30.12 25.87 1.50
N ASP A 204 29.50 26.65 2.37
CA ASP A 204 30.04 27.93 2.84
C ASP A 204 31.38 27.71 3.54
N LYS A 205 31.47 26.75 4.47
CA LYS A 205 32.72 26.39 5.15
C LYS A 205 33.81 25.90 4.17
N ALA A 206 33.44 25.11 3.17
CA ALA A 206 34.39 24.64 2.16
C ALA A 206 34.89 25.81 1.30
N THR A 207 34.00 26.74 0.96
CA THR A 207 34.33 27.96 0.20
C THR A 207 35.27 28.86 1.00
N GLU A 208 35.00 29.11 2.28
CA GLU A 208 35.88 29.87 3.19
C GLU A 208 37.27 29.22 3.29
N ARG A 209 37.34 27.89 3.41
CA ARG A 209 38.63 27.16 3.43
C ARG A 209 39.38 27.32 2.11
N LEU A 210 38.69 27.19 0.97
CA LEU A 210 39.30 27.37 -0.34
C LEU A 210 39.83 28.80 -0.54
N GLU A 211 39.06 29.82 -0.16
CA GLU A 211 39.51 31.21 -0.18
C GLU A 211 40.71 31.44 0.75
N GLY A 212 40.72 30.83 1.93
CA GLY A 212 41.85 30.86 2.87
C GLY A 212 43.11 30.24 2.27
N VAL A 213 42.99 29.06 1.67
CA VAL A 213 44.09 28.38 0.94
C VAL A 213 44.56 29.24 -0.23
N GLN A 214 43.64 29.79 -1.03
CA GLN A 214 43.98 30.66 -2.17
C GLN A 214 44.78 31.89 -1.71
N LYS A 215 44.34 32.58 -0.65
CA LYS A 215 45.07 33.72 -0.05
C LYS A 215 46.46 33.32 0.41
N HIS A 216 46.58 32.19 1.11
CA HIS A 216 47.87 31.69 1.58
C HIS A 216 48.81 31.33 0.43
N VAL A 217 48.32 30.63 -0.60
CA VAL A 217 49.11 30.31 -1.80
C VAL A 217 49.56 31.59 -2.50
N MET A 218 48.69 32.59 -2.63
CA MET A 218 49.06 33.89 -3.19
C MET A 218 50.19 34.56 -2.38
N LEU A 219 50.11 34.53 -1.05
CA LEU A 219 51.16 35.03 -0.16
C LEU A 219 52.49 34.28 -0.37
N GLN A 220 52.46 32.95 -0.36
CA GLN A 220 53.66 32.12 -0.59
C GLN A 220 54.30 32.41 -1.96
N VAL A 221 53.50 32.62 -3.02
CA VAL A 221 54.01 33.01 -4.33
C VAL A 221 54.67 34.39 -4.27
N THR A 222 54.09 35.36 -3.56
CA THR A 222 54.71 36.69 -3.38
C THR A 222 56.02 36.60 -2.60
N GLU A 223 56.06 35.86 -1.50
CA GLU A 223 57.26 35.65 -0.68
C GLU A 223 58.36 34.93 -1.48
N ALA A 224 58.00 33.90 -2.24
CA ALA A 224 58.93 33.18 -3.11
C ALA A 224 59.50 34.10 -4.20
N ARG A 225 58.68 34.96 -4.82
CA ARG A 225 59.15 35.96 -5.79
C ARG A 225 60.08 36.99 -5.17
N GLU A 226 59.79 37.46 -3.96
CA GLU A 226 60.70 38.38 -3.26
C GLU A 226 62.02 37.70 -2.87
N ALA A 227 61.96 36.46 -2.37
CA ALA A 227 63.14 35.66 -2.05
C ALA A 227 63.99 35.43 -3.31
N GLN A 228 63.37 35.09 -4.44
CA GLN A 228 64.02 35.00 -5.75
C GLN A 228 64.69 36.32 -6.12
N LYS A 229 63.98 37.45 -6.05
CA LYS A 229 64.56 38.78 -6.36
C LYS A 229 65.75 39.13 -5.47
N ARG A 230 65.71 38.79 -4.17
CA ARG A 230 66.84 38.97 -3.25
C ARG A 230 68.03 38.09 -3.65
N ALA A 231 67.78 36.83 -3.99
CA ALA A 231 68.82 35.91 -4.45
C ALA A 231 69.46 36.37 -5.76
N GLU A 232 68.67 36.83 -6.74
CA GLU A 232 69.15 37.42 -7.99
C GLU A 232 70.01 38.67 -7.75
N ALA A 233 69.60 39.56 -6.83
CA ALA A 233 70.40 40.73 -6.46
C ALA A 233 71.74 40.35 -5.79
N GLN A 234 71.74 39.34 -4.91
CA GLN A 234 72.97 38.82 -4.31
C GLN A 234 73.88 38.17 -5.36
N LEU A 235 73.32 37.39 -6.30
CA LEU A 235 74.06 36.78 -7.40
C LEU A 235 74.68 37.84 -8.32
N SER A 236 73.93 38.89 -8.66
CA SER A 236 74.43 40.03 -9.44
C SER A 236 75.59 40.72 -8.73
N LYS A 237 75.46 41.00 -7.42
CA LYS A 237 76.53 41.61 -6.61
C LYS A 237 77.76 40.71 -6.50
N ALA A 238 77.57 39.41 -6.33
CA ALA A 238 78.66 38.44 -6.31
C ALA A 238 79.37 38.35 -7.67
N SER A 239 78.62 38.38 -8.77
CA SER A 239 79.17 38.40 -10.14
C SER A 239 79.98 39.67 -10.39
N GLN A 240 79.47 40.84 -10.03
CA GLN A 240 80.22 42.12 -10.10
C GLN A 240 81.51 42.08 -9.28
N LYS A 241 81.48 41.54 -8.06
CA LYS A 241 82.70 41.37 -7.25
C LYS A 241 83.69 40.39 -7.89
N ASN A 242 83.19 39.30 -8.48
CA ASN A 242 84.04 38.33 -9.17
C ASN A 242 84.71 38.96 -10.40
N GLU A 243 83.96 39.73 -11.19
CA GLU A 243 84.51 40.53 -12.30
C GLU A 243 85.58 41.52 -11.82
N GLN A 244 85.33 42.23 -10.71
CA GLN A 244 86.32 43.12 -10.08
C GLN A 244 87.58 42.37 -9.65
N LEU A 245 87.45 41.26 -8.92
CA LEU A 245 88.58 40.43 -8.48
C LEU A 245 89.33 39.82 -9.67
N LEU A 246 88.65 39.44 -10.74
CA LEU A 246 89.28 38.98 -11.98
C LEU A 246 90.09 40.10 -12.64
N ALA A 247 89.55 41.32 -12.70
CA ALA A 247 90.26 42.49 -13.21
C ALA A 247 91.48 42.84 -12.33
N GLU A 248 91.33 42.84 -11.01
CA GLU A 248 92.44 43.03 -10.06
C GLU A 248 93.50 41.94 -10.20
N ALA A 249 93.10 40.66 -10.30
CA ALA A 249 94.02 39.56 -10.51
C ALA A 249 94.76 39.67 -11.86
N GLN A 250 94.10 40.16 -12.92
CA GLN A 250 94.75 40.47 -14.19
C GLN A 250 95.74 41.62 -14.05
N GLN A 251 95.39 42.69 -13.32
CA GLN A 251 96.28 43.82 -13.05
C GLN A 251 97.50 43.39 -12.24
N ILE A 252 97.32 42.59 -11.18
CA ILE A 252 98.43 42.02 -10.40
C ILE A 252 99.31 41.12 -11.28
N ARG A 253 98.72 40.28 -12.14
CA ARG A 253 99.51 39.48 -13.10
C ARG A 253 100.34 40.34 -14.04
N GLN A 254 99.78 41.45 -14.55
CA GLN A 254 100.51 42.41 -15.37
C GLN A 254 101.64 43.09 -14.56
N GLN A 255 101.38 43.48 -13.32
CA GLN A 255 102.39 44.03 -12.41
C GLN A 255 103.51 43.02 -12.13
N ILE A 256 103.19 41.77 -11.80
CA ILE A 256 104.17 40.69 -11.62
C ILE A 256 104.99 40.52 -12.89
N ALA A 257 104.37 40.42 -14.06
CA ALA A 257 105.10 40.30 -15.33
C ALA A 257 106.06 41.48 -15.56
N SER A 258 105.62 42.70 -15.25
CA SER A 258 106.49 43.89 -15.33
C SER A 258 107.64 43.86 -14.32
N LEU A 259 107.37 43.47 -13.07
CA LEU A 259 108.38 43.36 -12.01
C LEU A 259 109.38 42.25 -12.32
N THR A 260 108.93 41.08 -12.76
CA THR A 260 109.76 39.99 -13.24
C THR A 260 110.66 40.47 -14.38
N GLN A 261 110.12 41.17 -15.38
CA GLN A 261 110.92 41.73 -16.47
C GLN A 261 111.96 42.74 -15.97
N THR A 262 111.61 43.63 -15.03
CA THR A 262 112.58 44.57 -14.45
C THR A 262 113.64 43.87 -13.60
N SER A 263 113.27 42.82 -12.87
CA SER A 263 114.19 42.00 -12.07
C SER A 263 115.13 41.20 -12.96
N GLU A 264 114.63 40.61 -14.04
CA GLU A 264 115.44 39.92 -15.05
C GLU A 264 116.45 40.88 -15.69
N ARG A 265 116.03 42.10 -16.06
CA ARG A 265 116.94 43.15 -16.53
C ARG A 265 117.98 43.53 -15.49
N ALA A 266 117.56 43.77 -14.25
CA ALA A 266 118.48 44.09 -13.15
C ALA A 266 119.47 42.95 -12.87
N GLN A 267 119.03 41.68 -13.00
CA GLN A 267 119.92 40.51 -12.89
C GLN A 267 120.90 40.43 -14.06
N THR A 268 120.47 40.70 -15.29
CA THR A 268 121.40 40.74 -16.44
C THR A 268 122.40 41.87 -16.30
N ASP A 269 121.98 43.04 -15.83
CA ASP A 269 122.86 44.19 -15.58
C ASP A 269 123.85 43.89 -14.44
N LEU A 270 123.41 43.24 -13.36
CA LEU A 270 124.27 42.75 -12.28
C LEU A 270 125.27 41.69 -12.76
N ALA A 271 124.85 40.78 -13.63
CA ALA A 271 125.73 39.76 -14.20
C ALA A 271 126.78 40.39 -15.12
N GLN A 272 126.39 41.40 -15.91
CA GLN A 272 127.32 42.20 -16.71
C GLN A 272 128.31 42.96 -15.83
N ALA A 273 127.84 43.66 -14.78
CA ALA A 273 128.68 44.38 -13.83
C ALA A 273 129.66 43.44 -13.09
N HIS A 274 129.22 42.25 -12.69
CA HIS A 274 130.12 41.22 -12.13
C HIS A 274 131.15 40.74 -13.16
N GLY A 275 130.76 40.58 -14.42
CA GLY A 275 131.67 40.26 -15.52
C GLY A 275 132.74 41.34 -15.72
N GLU A 276 132.34 42.61 -15.71
CA GLU A 276 133.24 43.77 -15.77
C GLU A 276 134.15 43.85 -14.53
N MET A 277 133.61 43.62 -13.33
CA MET A 277 134.38 43.60 -12.09
C MET A 277 135.45 42.51 -12.11
N ASN A 278 135.11 41.29 -12.52
CA ASN A 278 136.07 40.19 -12.65
C ASN A 278 137.15 40.51 -13.70
N ARG A 279 136.76 41.15 -14.81
CA ARG A 279 137.72 41.62 -15.82
C ARG A 279 138.68 42.66 -15.25
N LEU A 280 138.16 43.71 -14.60
CA LEU A 280 138.98 44.72 -13.92
C LEU A 280 139.86 44.12 -12.82
N GLN A 281 139.39 43.10 -12.11
CA GLN A 281 140.15 42.40 -11.09
C GLN A 281 141.32 41.60 -11.71
N SER A 282 141.08 40.87 -12.80
CA SER A 282 142.15 40.20 -13.54
C SER A 282 143.14 41.17 -14.21
N GLU A 283 142.67 42.31 -14.71
CA GLU A 283 143.53 43.40 -15.21
C GLU A 283 144.38 43.99 -14.07
N ARG A 284 143.79 44.22 -12.89
CA ARG A 284 144.52 44.64 -11.68
C ARG A 284 145.57 43.61 -11.27
N GLU A 285 145.22 42.32 -11.23
CA GLU A 285 146.16 41.24 -10.88
C GLU A 285 147.30 41.13 -11.89
N ALA A 286 147.02 41.27 -13.18
CA ALA A 286 148.03 41.32 -14.24
C ALA A 286 148.96 42.54 -14.10
N LEU A 287 148.42 43.71 -13.78
CA LEU A 287 149.20 44.91 -13.49
C LEU A 287 150.06 44.75 -12.22
N VAL A 288 149.52 44.13 -11.17
CA VAL A 288 150.29 43.80 -9.96
C VAL A 288 151.45 42.87 -10.29
N GLN A 289 151.24 41.85 -11.12
CA GLN A 289 152.32 40.97 -11.58
C GLN A 289 153.35 41.70 -12.45
N GLN A 290 152.93 42.63 -13.33
CA GLN A 290 153.84 43.48 -14.09
C GLN A 290 154.68 44.38 -13.18
N VAL A 291 154.09 44.99 -12.16
CA VAL A 291 154.79 45.81 -11.17
C VAL A 291 155.77 44.96 -10.36
N ALA A 292 155.39 43.75 -9.94
CA ALA A 292 156.28 42.83 -9.25
C ALA A 292 157.48 42.43 -10.14
N ALA A 293 157.24 42.14 -11.42
CA ALA A 293 158.30 41.82 -12.38
C ALA A 293 159.22 43.02 -12.67
N ALA A 294 158.68 44.23 -12.75
CA ALA A 294 159.46 45.47 -12.93
C ALA A 294 160.29 45.79 -11.69
N THR A 295 159.72 45.62 -10.49
CA THR A 295 160.43 45.78 -9.21
C THR A 295 161.56 44.76 -9.07
N GLY A 296 161.34 43.50 -9.48
CA GLY A 296 162.39 42.48 -9.52
C GLY A 296 163.55 42.82 -10.47
N LYS A 297 163.25 43.42 -11.64
CA LYS A 297 164.28 43.91 -12.57
C LYS A 297 165.06 45.11 -12.02
N LEU A 298 164.40 46.02 -11.30
CA LEU A 298 165.04 47.15 -10.63
C LEU A 298 165.95 46.68 -9.48
N GLY A 299 165.54 45.66 -8.71
CA GLY A 299 166.38 45.05 -7.68
C GLY A 299 167.67 44.46 -8.25
N ALA A 300 167.57 43.72 -9.37
CA ALA A 300 168.74 43.15 -10.04
C ALA A 300 169.71 44.21 -10.62
N LEU A 301 169.17 45.33 -11.13
CA LEU A 301 169.98 46.47 -11.57
C LEU A 301 170.65 47.18 -10.40
N GLY A 302 170.00 47.28 -9.24
CA GLY A 302 170.57 47.83 -8.01
C GLY A 302 171.80 47.04 -7.54
N GLU A 303 171.71 45.71 -7.53
CA GLU A 303 172.85 44.84 -7.18
C GLU A 303 174.01 44.95 -8.18
N GLN A 304 173.71 45.19 -9.45
CA GLN A 304 174.72 45.39 -10.50
C GLN A 304 175.46 46.73 -10.34
N VAL A 305 174.77 47.78 -9.90
CA VAL A 305 175.38 49.09 -9.62
C VAL A 305 176.30 49.04 -8.40
N GLU A 306 175.88 48.40 -7.30
CA GLU A 306 176.73 48.23 -6.11
C GLU A 306 178.02 47.44 -6.42
N SER A 307 177.92 46.43 -7.29
CA SER A 307 179.07 45.65 -7.76
C SER A 307 180.08 46.51 -8.54
N LEU A 308 179.59 47.44 -9.36
CA LEU A 308 180.43 48.35 -10.15
C LEU A 308 181.07 49.43 -9.28
N GLU A 309 180.36 49.95 -8.28
CA GLU A 309 180.88 50.95 -7.33
C GLU A 309 182.01 50.39 -6.46
N ARG A 310 181.88 49.18 -5.92
CA ARG A 310 182.96 48.53 -5.14
C ARG A 310 184.24 48.33 -5.95
N ARG A 311 184.10 48.17 -7.27
CA ARG A 311 185.20 47.99 -8.22
C ARG A 311 185.90 49.30 -8.58
N ALA A 312 185.16 50.42 -8.57
CA ALA A 312 185.70 51.76 -8.80
C ALA A 312 186.52 52.26 -7.61
N VAL A 313 186.03 52.05 -6.37
CA VAL A 313 186.73 52.46 -5.13
C VAL A 313 188.07 51.71 -4.94
N GLY A 314 188.16 50.45 -5.38
CA GLY A 314 189.40 49.67 -5.35
C GLY A 314 190.44 50.08 -6.40
N ALA A 315 190.04 50.85 -7.43
CA ALA A 315 190.94 51.35 -8.47
C ALA A 315 191.51 52.73 -8.10
N GLU A 316 190.73 53.59 -7.44
CA GLU A 316 191.17 54.91 -6.97
C GLU A 316 192.24 54.83 -5.88
N THR A 317 192.09 53.90 -4.94
CA THR A 317 193.06 53.69 -3.83
C THR A 317 194.44 53.22 -4.31
N ARG A 318 194.56 52.59 -5.49
CA ARG A 318 195.85 52.16 -6.08
C ARG A 318 196.56 53.26 -6.87
N LEU A 319 195.86 54.33 -7.23
CA LEU A 319 196.41 55.47 -7.99
C LEU A 319 196.96 56.57 -7.08
N GLU A 320 196.40 56.75 -5.87
CA GLU A 320 196.87 57.77 -4.92
C GLU A 320 198.21 57.41 -4.25
N GLU A 321 198.52 56.13 -4.01
CA GLU A 321 199.77 55.74 -3.33
C GLU A 321 201.03 55.78 -4.22
N ALA A 322 200.90 55.95 -5.54
CA ALA A 322 202.04 55.93 -6.48
C ALA A 322 202.78 57.27 -6.64
N LEU A 323 202.33 58.38 -6.02
CA LEU A 323 202.72 59.73 -6.48
C LEU A 323 203.48 60.64 -5.52
N LYS A 324 203.99 60.21 -4.34
CA LYS A 324 205.11 60.90 -3.63
C LYS A 324 205.60 60.18 -2.36
N ARG A 325 206.69 59.40 -2.49
CA ARG A 325 207.70 59.15 -1.43
C ARG A 325 209.08 59.68 -1.90
N PRO A 326 210.01 60.03 -0.97
CA PRO A 326 211.00 61.10 -1.09
C PRO A 326 212.47 60.61 -0.97
N ALA A 327 213.45 61.53 -1.01
CA ALA A 327 214.86 61.20 -0.77
C ALA A 327 215.15 60.80 0.70
N ALA A 328 215.95 59.73 0.82
CA ALA A 328 216.74 59.25 1.96
C ALA A 328 216.06 58.40 3.07
N ALA A 329 216.31 57.09 2.98
CA ALA A 329 217.18 56.30 3.88
C ALA A 329 216.58 55.00 4.49
N LYS A 330 217.21 53.90 4.06
CA LYS A 330 217.58 52.65 4.78
C LYS A 330 216.50 51.64 5.25
N LYS A 331 216.75 50.42 4.73
CA LYS A 331 216.85 49.08 5.38
C LYS A 331 215.62 48.13 5.37
N LYS A 332 215.89 47.00 4.69
CA LYS A 332 215.70 45.58 5.06
C LYS A 332 214.30 44.93 5.07
N ALA A 333 214.25 43.83 4.30
CA ALA A 333 213.85 42.46 4.63
C ALA A 333 212.48 41.91 4.15
N GLU A 334 212.59 40.81 3.38
CA GLU A 334 211.84 39.53 3.38
C GLU A 334 210.32 39.53 3.03
N LYS A 335 209.91 38.96 1.87
CA LYS A 335 209.43 37.56 1.58
C LYS A 335 208.10 37.18 2.28
N PRO A 336 207.23 36.26 1.75
CA PRO A 336 207.15 35.63 0.41
C PRO A 336 205.70 35.37 -0.16
N LEU A 337 205.64 34.79 -1.38
CA LEU A 337 204.75 33.72 -1.89
C LEU A 337 203.21 33.93 -2.09
N GLN A 338 202.77 33.98 -3.36
CA GLN A 338 202.01 32.94 -4.09
C GLN A 338 201.08 33.54 -5.19
N GLN A 339 201.44 33.26 -6.44
CA GLN A 339 200.65 33.28 -7.68
C GLN A 339 200.78 31.85 -8.24
N ASP A 340 199.84 31.24 -8.94
CA ASP A 340 199.11 31.77 -10.09
C ASP A 340 198.06 30.74 -10.57
N LEU A 341 197.20 31.15 -11.52
CA LEU A 341 196.35 30.32 -12.44
C LEU A 341 194.98 29.86 -11.87
N ILE A 342 193.84 29.78 -12.58
CA ILE A 342 193.39 30.06 -13.97
C ILE A 342 191.85 29.83 -14.02
N SER A 343 191.17 30.57 -14.90
CA SER A 343 189.92 30.28 -15.67
C SER A 343 188.51 30.14 -15.08
N SER A 344 187.63 30.83 -15.83
CA SER A 344 186.22 30.60 -16.21
C SER A 344 185.10 31.14 -15.33
#